data_AF-V2XXB3-F1
#
_entry.id   AF-V2XXB3-F1
#
_cell.length_a   1.000
_cell.length_b   1.000
_cell.length_c   1.000
_cell.angle_alpha   90.00
_cell.angle_beta   90.00
_cell.angle_gamma   90.00
#
_symmetry.space_group_name_H-M   'P 1'
#
loop_
_entity.id
_entity.type
_entity.pdbx_description
1 polymer ?
#
loop_
_entity_poly.entity_id
_entity_poly.type
_entity_poly.pdbx_seq_one_letter_code
_entity_poly.pdbx_strand_id
1 'polypeptide(L)'
;MSSPKLSGSGSIQSHLSTANQRIKSSTSAEGGMNKKSIDSEALPSPCSTASPVPHFRPQFLHIAKLHVILFRSGFSDTLQSTSVHGCFYHWSIICIKAIIIFYCCFSLVYAPFIVYIRVFGKERPEKGGMGNALLSDNSKLSRSIFYQPELHTLRPAVVSGILTNQSITVCMWADENELEADLSSLVQWGIQWNGPISLLVTTRLSRNEFPTSTLIESLNRLKIQRGLAFLSVHLLHINTGHALYSSNALLNTARLLSSTSHVLLVPGGHSFVPSNRFRDDIMMWSNASFSTPSVLVNSTSLKYPFPRLTPLLIPRDFDLWCPERFLYLTDRSSTWDECLWHFWLRTEGKFDGIRSAIPSQILDEDLTPSDAEVCDTA
;
A
#
# COMPACT_ATOMS: atom_id res chain seq x y z
N MET A 1 6.15 -57.20 6.94
CA MET A 1 5.55 -56.54 5.77
C MET A 1 5.97 -55.09 5.76
N SER A 2 6.46 -54.66 4.60
CA SER A 2 7.37 -53.55 4.32
C SER A 2 6.70 -52.17 4.32
N SER A 3 7.31 -51.21 5.01
CA SER A 3 7.02 -49.77 4.89
C SER A 3 7.71 -49.17 3.66
N PRO A 4 7.06 -48.29 2.87
CA PRO A 4 7.70 -47.68 1.72
C PRO A 4 8.59 -46.51 2.14
N LYS A 5 9.86 -46.55 1.71
CA LYS A 5 10.79 -45.41 1.70
C LYS A 5 10.51 -44.58 0.45
N LEU A 6 10.09 -43.32 0.63
CA LEU A 6 10.05 -42.33 -0.45
C LEU A 6 11.33 -41.47 -0.35
N SER A 7 12.28 -41.77 -1.24
CA SER A 7 13.42 -40.92 -1.55
C SER A 7 13.04 -40.10 -2.79
N GLY A 8 13.00 -38.77 -2.64
CA GLY A 8 12.70 -37.84 -3.72
C GLY A 8 13.66 -36.67 -3.68
N SER A 9 14.84 -36.86 -4.27
CA SER A 9 15.80 -35.78 -4.55
C SER A 9 15.33 -35.01 -5.78
N GLY A 10 14.74 -33.83 -5.56
CA GLY A 10 14.34 -32.90 -6.62
C GLY A 10 15.32 -31.75 -6.71
N SER A 11 16.25 -31.84 -7.67
CA SER A 11 17.13 -30.74 -8.09
C SER A 11 16.30 -29.62 -8.72
N ILE A 12 16.44 -28.39 -8.22
CA ILE A 12 15.83 -27.19 -8.81
C ILE A 12 16.86 -26.59 -9.76
N GLN A 13 16.72 -26.89 -11.06
CA GLN A 13 17.40 -26.15 -12.14
C GLN A 13 16.67 -24.82 -12.37
N SER A 14 17.40 -23.72 -12.20
CA SER A 14 16.98 -22.37 -12.50
C SER A 14 17.07 -22.11 -14.00
N HIS A 15 15.94 -22.19 -14.71
CA HIS A 15 15.83 -21.65 -16.07
C HIS A 15 15.51 -20.16 -16.03
N LEU A 16 16.55 -19.33 -15.92
CA LEU A 16 16.53 -17.94 -16.38
C LEU A 16 17.15 -17.92 -17.79
N SER A 17 16.31 -17.84 -18.81
CA SER A 17 16.74 -17.45 -20.16
C SER A 17 15.60 -16.77 -20.91
N THR A 18 15.76 -15.47 -21.06
CA THR A 18 15.56 -14.69 -22.29
C THR A 18 14.40 -15.07 -23.22
N ALA A 19 13.43 -14.17 -23.33
CA ALA A 19 12.59 -14.04 -24.53
C ALA A 19 12.41 -12.56 -24.88
N ASN A 20 13.44 -12.00 -25.51
CA ASN A 20 13.25 -10.99 -26.55
C ASN A 20 12.70 -11.72 -27.79
N GLN A 21 11.50 -11.39 -28.27
CA GLN A 21 11.23 -11.39 -29.71
C GLN A 21 9.85 -10.82 -30.10
N ARG A 22 9.91 -9.81 -30.97
CA ARG A 22 9.04 -9.56 -32.15
C ARG A 22 7.52 -9.63 -31.95
N ILE A 23 6.90 -8.46 -31.86
CA ILE A 23 5.55 -8.27 -32.38
C ILE A 23 5.65 -7.62 -33.77
N LYS A 24 5.15 -8.37 -34.75
CA LYS A 24 4.91 -8.00 -36.14
C LYS A 24 3.95 -6.82 -36.21
N SER A 25 4.29 -5.85 -37.04
CA SER A 25 3.38 -4.87 -37.62
C SER A 25 2.36 -5.58 -38.52
N SER A 26 1.07 -5.41 -38.24
CA SER A 26 0.00 -5.64 -39.21
C SER A 26 -0.36 -4.31 -39.88
N THR A 27 -0.03 -4.23 -41.16
CA THR A 27 -0.56 -3.25 -42.11
C THR A 27 -2.06 -3.48 -42.29
N SER A 28 -2.87 -2.49 -41.91
CA SER A 28 -4.29 -2.43 -42.25
C SER A 28 -4.44 -1.74 -43.61
N ALA A 29 -5.05 -2.45 -44.54
CA ALA A 29 -5.42 -1.95 -45.86
C ALA A 29 -6.86 -1.41 -45.83
N GLU A 30 -7.02 -0.22 -46.41
CA GLU A 30 -8.09 0.26 -47.29
C GLU A 30 -9.58 -0.01 -47.00
N GLY A 31 -10.32 1.11 -47.09
CA GLY A 31 -11.77 1.19 -47.31
C GLY A 31 -12.38 2.20 -46.34
N GLY A 32 -12.95 3.34 -46.73
CA GLY A 32 -13.38 3.85 -48.02
C GLY A 32 -14.51 4.84 -47.73
N MET A 33 -14.39 6.06 -48.27
CA MET A 33 -15.46 7.05 -48.53
C MET A 33 -16.45 7.40 -47.39
N ASN A 34 -16.34 8.63 -46.87
CA ASN A 34 -17.38 9.63 -47.11
C ASN A 34 -16.89 11.05 -46.75
N LYS A 35 -16.70 11.86 -47.80
CA LYS A 35 -16.49 13.30 -47.74
C LYS A 35 -17.85 13.96 -47.50
N LYS A 36 -18.03 14.62 -46.38
CA LYS A 36 -19.03 15.69 -46.25
C LYS A 36 -18.35 16.90 -45.60
N SER A 37 -18.08 17.90 -46.44
CA SER A 37 -17.61 19.22 -46.07
C SER A 37 -18.69 19.91 -45.23
N ILE A 38 -18.34 20.25 -43.99
CA ILE A 38 -19.07 21.23 -43.19
C ILE A 38 -18.04 22.24 -42.69
N ASP A 39 -18.46 23.48 -42.78
CA ASP A 39 -17.73 24.73 -42.70
C ASP A 39 -16.85 24.88 -41.45
N SER A 40 -15.66 25.43 -41.70
CA SER A 40 -14.67 25.79 -40.67
C SER A 40 -15.11 27.06 -39.96
N GLU A 41 -15.61 26.91 -38.73
CA GLU A 41 -15.68 27.98 -37.74
C GLU A 41 -14.39 27.93 -36.91
N ALA A 42 -13.64 29.03 -36.94
CA ALA A 42 -12.33 29.16 -36.32
C ALA A 42 -12.44 29.12 -34.79
N LEU A 43 -12.02 27.99 -34.19
CA LEU A 43 -11.76 27.91 -32.75
C LEU A 43 -10.30 28.31 -32.44
N PRO A 44 -10.07 29.04 -31.34
CA PRO A 44 -8.74 29.49 -30.96
C PRO A 44 -7.87 28.32 -30.50
N SER A 45 -6.63 28.36 -30.95
CA SER A 45 -5.51 27.52 -30.53
C SER A 45 -5.38 27.44 -29.00
N PRO A 46 -5.29 26.23 -28.41
CA PRO A 46 -4.95 26.11 -27.00
C PRO A 46 -3.46 26.41 -26.82
N CYS A 47 -3.15 27.44 -26.04
CA CYS A 47 -1.82 27.68 -25.50
C CYS A 47 -1.36 26.43 -24.75
N SER A 48 -0.38 25.74 -25.34
CA SER A 48 0.31 24.62 -24.72
C SER A 48 1.33 25.17 -23.72
N THR A 49 0.86 25.62 -22.55
CA THR A 49 1.71 25.81 -21.37
C THR A 49 1.96 24.44 -20.75
N ALA A 50 2.91 23.71 -21.34
CA ALA A 50 3.50 22.55 -20.71
C ALA A 50 4.26 23.02 -19.45
N SER A 51 3.63 22.88 -18.28
CA SER A 51 4.35 23.02 -17.01
C SER A 51 5.48 21.99 -16.97
N PRO A 52 6.71 22.40 -16.63
CA PRO A 52 7.83 21.49 -16.54
C PRO A 52 7.56 20.48 -15.42
N VAL A 53 7.50 19.21 -15.78
CA VAL A 53 7.50 18.09 -14.83
C VAL A 53 8.73 18.24 -13.93
N PRO A 54 8.59 18.28 -12.59
CA PRO A 54 9.73 18.33 -11.71
C PRO A 54 10.52 17.05 -11.86
N HIS A 55 11.62 17.12 -12.62
CA HIS A 55 12.62 16.07 -12.64
C HIS A 55 13.20 15.95 -11.23
N PHE A 56 12.75 14.94 -10.48
CA PHE A 56 13.44 14.44 -9.30
C PHE A 56 14.84 13.97 -9.74
N ARG A 57 15.79 14.90 -9.76
CA ARG A 57 17.21 14.56 -9.88
C ARG A 57 17.58 13.82 -8.60
N PRO A 58 18.04 12.56 -8.66
CA PRO A 58 18.49 11.87 -7.46
C PRO A 58 19.69 12.63 -6.90
N GLN A 59 19.49 13.30 -5.76
CA GLN A 59 20.54 14.05 -5.05
C GLN A 59 21.75 13.16 -4.71
N PHE A 60 21.53 11.84 -4.63
CA PHE A 60 22.58 10.83 -4.52
C PHE A 60 23.66 10.89 -5.61
N LEU A 61 23.30 11.24 -6.85
CA LEU A 61 24.29 11.31 -7.95
C LEU A 61 25.21 12.55 -7.82
N HIS A 62 24.72 13.62 -7.21
CA HIS A 62 25.49 14.84 -6.98
C HIS A 62 26.49 14.66 -5.83
N ILE A 63 26.07 13.99 -4.75
CA ILE A 63 26.95 13.66 -3.62
C ILE A 63 28.05 12.68 -4.08
N ALA A 64 27.70 11.66 -4.87
CA ALA A 64 28.69 10.72 -5.41
C ALA A 64 29.72 11.41 -6.35
N LYS A 65 29.28 12.34 -7.21
CA LYS A 65 30.20 13.11 -8.06
C LYS A 65 31.11 14.05 -7.27
N LEU A 66 30.62 14.66 -6.19
CA LEU A 66 31.43 15.52 -5.33
C LEU A 66 32.56 14.75 -4.62
N HIS A 67 32.26 13.53 -4.15
CA HIS A 67 33.27 12.66 -3.52
C HIS A 67 34.35 12.18 -4.51
N VAL A 68 33.99 11.91 -5.76
CA VAL A 68 34.97 11.52 -6.80
C VAL A 68 35.88 12.69 -7.20
N ILE A 69 35.36 13.93 -7.21
CA ILE A 69 36.15 15.13 -7.54
C ILE A 69 37.13 15.47 -6.41
N LEU A 70 36.70 15.39 -5.14
CA LEU A 70 37.58 15.60 -3.98
C LEU A 70 38.67 14.52 -3.86
N PHE A 71 38.41 13.29 -4.32
CA PHE A 71 39.43 12.24 -4.36
C PHE A 71 40.48 12.45 -5.47
N ARG A 72 40.13 13.20 -6.53
CA ARG A 72 40.98 13.41 -7.71
C ARG A 72 41.78 14.71 -7.65
N SER A 73 41.32 15.74 -6.92
CA SER A 73 41.97 17.06 -6.89
C SER A 73 43.06 17.23 -5.82
N GLY A 74 43.31 16.24 -4.97
CA GLY A 74 44.32 16.31 -3.91
C GLY A 74 45.74 15.90 -4.32
N PHE A 75 46.02 15.71 -5.61
CA PHE A 75 47.26 15.07 -6.07
C PHE A 75 47.77 15.67 -7.39
N SER A 76 48.24 16.90 -7.34
CA SER A 76 49.28 17.34 -8.27
C SER A 76 50.23 18.27 -7.54
N ASP A 77 51.40 17.71 -7.23
CA ASP A 77 52.69 18.35 -7.41
C ASP A 77 52.91 19.67 -6.67
N THR A 78 53.31 19.58 -5.41
CA THR A 78 54.43 20.37 -4.88
C THR A 78 54.65 19.97 -3.42
N LEU A 79 55.62 19.08 -3.16
CA LEU A 79 56.33 19.03 -1.88
C LEU A 79 57.55 18.11 -2.02
N GLN A 80 58.50 18.58 -2.80
CA GLN A 80 59.88 18.11 -2.78
C GLN A 80 60.59 18.84 -1.64
N SER A 81 60.27 18.47 -0.39
CA SER A 81 61.07 18.85 0.78
C SER A 81 61.33 17.59 1.58
N THR A 82 62.55 17.11 1.46
CA THR A 82 63.10 15.92 2.12
C THR A 82 63.19 16.15 3.62
N SER A 83 62.10 15.87 4.34
CA SER A 83 62.14 15.66 5.78
C SER A 83 61.48 14.32 6.10
N VAL A 84 62.05 13.59 7.06
CA VAL A 84 61.60 12.25 7.50
C VAL A 84 60.11 12.25 7.89
N HIS A 85 59.52 13.41 8.19
CA HIS A 85 58.09 13.56 8.48
C HIS A 85 57.17 13.38 7.26
N GLY A 86 57.65 13.61 6.03
CA GLY A 86 56.86 13.39 4.82
C GLY A 86 56.51 11.92 4.58
N CYS A 87 57.39 11.00 4.98
CA CYS A 87 57.15 9.56 4.85
C CYS A 87 56.00 9.10 5.77
N PHE A 88 56.00 9.55 7.04
CA PHE A 88 54.93 9.23 7.99
C PHE A 88 53.57 9.77 7.54
N TYR A 89 53.53 10.97 6.98
CA TYR A 89 52.28 11.57 6.47
C TYR A 89 51.74 10.83 5.24
N HIS A 90 52.62 10.37 4.34
CA HIS A 90 52.20 9.59 3.18
C HIS A 90 51.63 8.21 3.58
N TRP A 91 52.30 7.53 4.52
CA TRP A 91 51.83 6.25 5.06
C TRP A 91 50.49 6.38 5.78
N SER A 92 50.27 7.44 6.57
CA SER A 92 49.00 7.64 7.27
C SER A 92 47.83 7.85 6.30
N ILE A 93 48.02 8.59 5.21
CA ILE A 93 47.00 8.77 4.15
C ILE A 93 46.67 7.43 3.49
N ILE A 94 47.67 6.61 3.17
CA ILE A 94 47.46 5.29 2.57
C ILE A 94 46.66 4.40 3.52
N CYS A 95 47.00 4.37 4.80
CA CYS A 95 46.29 3.59 5.82
C CYS A 95 44.83 4.04 5.96
N ILE A 96 44.55 5.35 6.02
CA ILE A 96 43.18 5.88 6.11
C ILE A 96 42.37 5.47 4.88
N LYS A 97 42.94 5.58 3.67
CA LYS A 97 42.27 5.16 2.43
C LYS A 97 41.96 3.66 2.44
N ALA A 98 42.89 2.82 2.89
CA ALA A 98 42.69 1.39 3.00
C ALA A 98 41.56 1.03 3.98
N ILE A 99 41.49 1.72 5.13
CA ILE A 99 40.41 1.52 6.13
C ILE A 99 39.05 1.90 5.54
N ILE A 100 38.95 3.03 4.82
CA ILE A 100 37.69 3.46 4.19
C ILE A 100 37.25 2.44 3.13
N ILE A 101 38.16 1.98 2.26
CA ILE A 101 37.84 0.97 1.24
C ILE A 101 37.39 -0.33 1.91
N PHE A 102 38.10 -0.80 2.93
CA PHE A 102 37.74 -2.01 3.67
C PHE A 102 36.36 -1.87 4.33
N TYR A 103 36.07 -0.72 4.94
CA TYR A 103 34.77 -0.44 5.54
C TYR A 103 33.64 -0.42 4.51
N CYS A 104 33.85 0.19 3.33
CA CYS A 104 32.86 0.20 2.25
C CYS A 104 32.61 -1.23 1.72
N CYS A 105 33.66 -2.01 1.48
CA CYS A 105 33.54 -3.40 1.04
C CYS A 105 32.84 -4.27 2.09
N PHE A 106 33.22 -4.13 3.37
CA PHE A 106 32.58 -4.85 4.47
C PHE A 106 31.10 -4.46 4.58
N SER A 107 30.75 -3.19 4.47
CA SER A 107 29.34 -2.73 4.53
C SER A 107 28.52 -3.27 3.37
N LEU A 108 29.09 -3.32 2.16
CA LEU A 108 28.42 -3.88 0.97
C LEU A 108 28.17 -5.39 1.08
N VAL A 109 28.96 -6.14 1.86
CA VAL A 109 28.76 -7.59 2.07
C VAL A 109 27.91 -7.85 3.32
N TYR A 110 28.20 -7.16 4.41
CA TYR A 110 27.58 -7.36 5.71
C TYR A 110 26.11 -6.91 5.73
N ALA A 111 25.77 -5.77 5.13
CA ALA A 111 24.39 -5.28 5.12
C ALA A 111 23.44 -6.24 4.37
N PRO A 112 23.74 -6.71 3.13
CA PRO A 112 22.93 -7.72 2.46
C PRO A 112 22.91 -9.06 3.21
N PHE A 113 24.03 -9.47 3.82
CA PHE A 113 24.08 -10.70 4.60
C PHE A 113 23.17 -10.68 5.83
N ILE A 114 23.15 -9.58 6.58
CA ILE A 114 22.25 -9.40 7.73
C ILE A 114 20.79 -9.37 7.26
N VAL A 115 20.48 -8.68 6.16
CA VAL A 115 19.14 -8.69 5.56
C VAL A 115 18.77 -10.11 5.14
N TYR A 116 19.69 -10.85 4.52
CA TYR A 116 19.46 -12.23 4.10
C TYR A 116 19.17 -13.15 5.30
N ILE A 117 19.97 -13.11 6.36
CA ILE A 117 19.73 -13.91 7.56
C ILE A 117 18.41 -13.52 8.23
N ARG A 118 18.07 -12.24 8.32
CA ARG A 118 16.81 -11.82 8.96
C ARG A 118 15.58 -12.20 8.14
N VAL A 119 15.66 -12.12 6.81
CA VAL A 119 14.55 -12.39 5.91
C VAL A 119 14.38 -13.89 5.64
N PHE A 120 15.48 -14.62 5.46
CA PHE A 120 15.47 -16.03 5.03
C PHE A 120 15.96 -17.02 6.08
N GLY A 121 16.68 -16.56 7.11
CA GLY A 121 17.20 -17.41 8.18
C GLY A 121 16.19 -17.74 9.29
N LYS A 122 15.04 -17.06 9.32
CA LYS A 122 13.88 -17.56 10.08
C LYS A 122 13.30 -18.71 9.25
N GLU A 123 13.59 -19.93 9.70
CA GLU A 123 13.09 -21.17 9.12
C GLU A 123 11.64 -21.01 8.66
N ARG A 124 11.40 -21.26 7.36
CA ARG A 124 10.04 -21.41 6.86
C ARG A 124 9.36 -22.43 7.76
N PRO A 125 8.23 -22.10 8.41
CA PRO A 125 7.47 -23.12 9.11
C PRO A 125 7.21 -24.24 8.11
N GLU A 126 7.64 -25.45 8.47
CA GLU A 126 7.45 -26.64 7.66
C GLU A 126 6.01 -26.65 7.18
N LYS A 127 5.82 -27.00 5.89
CA LYS A 127 4.50 -27.19 5.28
C LYS A 127 3.76 -28.31 6.02
N GLY A 128 3.18 -28.01 7.16
CA GLY A 128 2.18 -28.82 7.83
C GLY A 128 0.98 -28.90 6.91
N GLY A 129 0.56 -30.14 6.64
CA GLY A 129 -0.43 -30.50 5.64
C GLY A 129 -1.70 -29.66 5.68
N MET A 130 -2.21 -29.41 4.48
CA MET A 130 -3.43 -28.69 4.14
C MET A 130 -4.65 -29.46 4.68
N GLY A 131 -4.87 -29.39 5.99
CA GLY A 131 -6.13 -29.75 6.64
C GLY A 131 -6.96 -28.49 6.83
N ASN A 132 -8.20 -28.49 6.36
CA ASN A 132 -9.19 -27.41 6.44
C ASN A 132 -9.66 -27.08 7.89
N ALA A 133 -8.79 -27.26 8.88
CA ALA A 133 -9.06 -26.87 10.25
C ALA A 133 -9.11 -25.35 10.33
N LEU A 134 -10.18 -24.83 10.94
CA LEU A 134 -10.33 -23.47 11.43
C LEU A 134 -9.00 -22.99 12.04
N LEU A 135 -8.18 -22.34 11.22
CA LEU A 135 -6.94 -21.73 11.64
C LEU A 135 -7.28 -20.75 12.76
N SER A 136 -6.76 -21.03 13.97
CA SER A 136 -6.82 -20.13 15.12
C SER A 136 -6.51 -18.70 14.66
N ASP A 137 -7.26 -17.70 15.11
CA ASP A 137 -7.14 -16.32 14.62
C ASP A 137 -5.69 -15.81 14.65
N ASN A 138 -4.89 -16.28 15.60
CA ASN A 138 -3.45 -16.00 15.72
C ASN A 138 -2.61 -16.54 14.53
N SER A 139 -2.98 -17.70 13.97
CA SER A 139 -2.31 -18.30 12.80
C SER A 139 -2.71 -17.66 11.47
N LYS A 140 -3.86 -16.98 11.43
CA LYS A 140 -4.23 -16.15 10.28
C LYS A 140 -3.51 -14.80 10.32
N LEU A 141 -3.37 -14.20 11.50
CA LEU A 141 -2.59 -12.99 11.74
C LEU A 141 -1.09 -13.15 11.44
N SER A 142 -0.53 -14.35 11.63
CA SER A 142 0.89 -14.61 11.34
C SER A 142 1.24 -14.58 9.84
N ARG A 143 0.24 -14.67 8.95
CA ARG A 143 0.44 -14.54 7.50
C ARG A 143 0.46 -13.09 7.02
N SER A 144 -0.26 -12.19 7.68
CA SER A 144 -0.35 -10.79 7.27
C SER A 144 0.83 -9.96 7.77
N ILE A 145 1.41 -10.33 8.91
CA ILE A 145 2.27 -9.43 9.66
C ILE A 145 3.72 -9.94 9.70
N PHE A 146 4.59 -9.37 8.84
CA PHE A 146 6.04 -9.64 8.87
C PHE A 146 6.73 -9.03 10.10
N TYR A 147 6.07 -8.05 10.74
CA TYR A 147 6.53 -7.41 11.96
C TYR A 147 5.42 -7.52 12.99
N GLN A 148 5.43 -8.56 13.82
CA GLN A 148 4.43 -8.72 14.87
C GLN A 148 4.65 -7.59 15.89
N PRO A 149 3.89 -6.47 15.90
CA PRO A 149 3.70 -5.83 17.20
C PRO A 149 3.14 -6.93 18.11
N GLU A 150 3.44 -6.88 19.39
CA GLU A 150 2.73 -7.73 20.35
C GLU A 150 1.25 -7.35 20.30
N LEU A 151 0.51 -7.98 19.39
CA LEU A 151 -0.93 -7.93 19.31
C LEU A 151 -1.42 -8.70 20.52
N HIS A 152 -1.53 -7.99 21.65
CA HIS A 152 -1.80 -8.61 22.93
C HIS A 152 -3.09 -9.42 22.87
N THR A 153 -4.16 -8.85 22.30
CA THR A 153 -5.41 -9.59 22.09
C THR A 153 -6.26 -8.97 20.97
N LEU A 154 -6.50 -9.75 19.91
CA LEU A 154 -7.61 -9.53 18.98
C LEU A 154 -8.88 -10.17 19.56
N ARG A 155 -9.98 -9.41 19.62
CA ARG A 155 -11.31 -9.90 19.96
C ARG A 155 -12.22 -9.74 18.74
N PRO A 156 -12.40 -10.79 17.93
CA PRO A 156 -13.27 -10.71 16.77
C PRO A 156 -14.74 -10.63 17.21
N ALA A 157 -15.55 -9.90 16.44
CA ALA A 157 -17.01 -9.87 16.57
C ALA A 157 -17.52 -9.54 17.98
N VAL A 158 -16.92 -8.52 18.63
CA VAL A 158 -17.43 -7.98 19.91
C VAL A 158 -18.83 -7.39 19.74
N VAL A 159 -19.12 -6.90 18.52
CA VAL A 159 -20.47 -6.61 18.03
C VAL A 159 -20.63 -7.41 16.75
N SER A 160 -21.58 -8.34 16.71
CA SER A 160 -21.80 -9.19 15.52
C SER A 160 -22.86 -8.59 14.62
N GLY A 161 -22.58 -8.44 13.33
CA GLY A 161 -23.57 -8.08 12.32
C GLY A 161 -24.48 -9.26 11.97
N ILE A 162 -25.63 -8.98 11.36
CA ILE A 162 -26.44 -10.04 10.73
C ILE A 162 -25.65 -10.61 9.55
N LEU A 163 -25.51 -11.93 9.49
CA LEU A 163 -24.93 -12.60 8.34
C LEU A 163 -25.89 -12.48 7.16
N THR A 164 -25.36 -12.14 5.99
CA THR A 164 -26.14 -12.01 4.77
C THR A 164 -25.44 -12.73 3.63
N ASN A 165 -26.23 -13.20 2.67
CA ASN A 165 -25.74 -13.81 1.45
C ASN A 165 -25.18 -12.77 0.45
N GLN A 166 -25.15 -11.49 0.82
CA GLN A 166 -24.50 -10.46 0.02
C GLN A 166 -23.02 -10.79 -0.20
N SER A 167 -22.50 -10.43 -1.36
CA SER A 167 -21.19 -10.89 -1.84
C SER A 167 -20.00 -10.09 -1.32
N ILE A 168 -20.21 -8.86 -0.80
CA ILE A 168 -19.12 -7.90 -0.53
C ILE A 168 -19.22 -7.36 0.90
N THR A 169 -18.11 -7.39 1.64
CA THR A 169 -17.95 -6.74 2.95
C THR A 169 -17.08 -5.50 2.82
N VAL A 170 -17.56 -4.37 3.33
CA VAL A 170 -16.74 -3.16 3.48
C VAL A 170 -15.82 -3.35 4.67
N CYS A 171 -14.51 -3.24 4.46
CA CYS A 171 -13.49 -3.40 5.48
C CYS A 171 -12.89 -2.04 5.82
N MET A 172 -13.01 -1.66 7.08
CA MET A 172 -12.55 -0.38 7.63
C MET A 172 -11.79 -0.60 8.93
N TRP A 173 -11.04 0.41 9.34
CA TRP A 173 -10.50 0.48 10.68
C TRP A 173 -10.72 1.89 11.25
N ALA A 174 -10.75 1.98 12.58
CA ALA A 174 -10.85 3.24 13.30
C ALA A 174 -9.83 3.25 14.44
N ASP A 175 -9.19 4.41 14.61
CA ASP A 175 -8.29 4.63 15.73
C ASP A 175 -9.05 5.10 16.97
N GLU A 176 -8.64 4.70 18.17
CA GLU A 176 -9.23 5.24 19.41
C GLU A 176 -9.18 6.78 19.48
N ASN A 177 -8.09 7.40 18.99
CA ASN A 177 -7.93 8.85 19.04
C ASN A 177 -8.80 9.58 17.99
N GLU A 178 -9.15 8.92 16.90
CA GLU A 178 -9.96 9.47 15.80
C GLU A 178 -11.37 8.85 15.75
N LEU A 179 -11.75 8.11 16.80
CA LEU A 179 -12.90 7.24 16.77
C LEU A 179 -14.20 7.99 16.49
N GLU A 180 -14.42 9.14 17.13
CA GLU A 180 -15.66 9.91 16.92
C GLU A 180 -15.83 10.32 15.45
N ALA A 181 -14.74 10.74 14.83
CA ALA A 181 -14.74 11.25 13.47
C ALA A 181 -14.86 10.09 12.47
N ASP A 182 -14.15 8.96 12.69
CA ASP A 182 -14.31 7.73 11.92
C ASP A 182 -15.73 7.12 12.08
N LEU A 183 -16.33 7.18 13.28
CA LEU A 183 -17.70 6.72 13.53
C LEU A 183 -18.74 7.59 12.81
N SER A 184 -18.49 8.89 12.64
CA SER A 184 -19.38 9.75 11.87
C SER A 184 -19.42 9.32 10.39
N SER A 185 -18.27 8.96 9.82
CA SER A 185 -18.15 8.41 8.46
C SER A 185 -18.84 7.04 8.37
N LEU A 186 -18.66 6.18 9.38
CA LEU A 186 -19.30 4.87 9.45
C LEU A 186 -20.83 4.95 9.36
N VAL A 187 -21.45 5.94 10.02
CA VAL A 187 -22.91 6.13 9.96
C VAL A 187 -23.34 6.46 8.53
N GLN A 188 -22.62 7.33 7.84
CA GLN A 188 -22.92 7.68 6.45
C GLN A 188 -22.76 6.45 5.53
N TRP A 189 -21.70 5.69 5.73
CA TRP A 189 -21.48 4.42 5.05
C TRP A 189 -22.61 3.41 5.29
N GLY A 190 -23.06 3.29 6.53
CA GLY A 190 -24.16 2.40 6.90
C GLY A 190 -25.46 2.70 6.15
N ILE A 191 -25.77 3.98 5.98
CA ILE A 191 -26.97 4.44 5.26
C ILE A 191 -26.89 4.08 3.78
N GLN A 192 -25.72 4.31 3.14
CA GLN A 192 -25.59 4.17 1.69
C GLN A 192 -25.22 2.75 1.24
N TRP A 193 -24.48 2.00 2.06
CA TRP A 193 -24.03 0.65 1.72
C TRP A 193 -25.13 -0.38 1.96
N ASN A 194 -25.82 -0.31 3.11
CA ASN A 194 -26.86 -1.27 3.53
C ASN A 194 -26.40 -2.76 3.40
N GLY A 195 -25.10 -3.01 3.57
CA GLY A 195 -24.48 -4.33 3.49
C GLY A 195 -23.47 -4.57 4.61
N PRO A 196 -22.78 -5.73 4.61
CA PRO A 196 -21.80 -6.07 5.65
C PRO A 196 -20.70 -5.02 5.75
N ILE A 197 -20.42 -4.61 6.99
CA ILE A 197 -19.26 -3.79 7.33
C ILE A 197 -18.46 -4.55 8.39
N SER A 198 -17.17 -4.80 8.14
CA SER A 198 -16.20 -5.27 9.11
C SER A 198 -15.35 -4.08 9.54
N LEU A 199 -15.59 -3.61 10.76
CA LEU A 199 -14.87 -2.50 11.38
C LEU A 199 -13.87 -3.04 12.40
N LEU A 200 -12.60 -2.73 12.21
CA LEU A 200 -11.56 -3.00 13.21
C LEU A 200 -11.31 -1.74 14.04
N VAL A 201 -11.63 -1.77 15.33
CA VAL A 201 -11.37 -0.68 16.26
C VAL A 201 -10.11 -0.99 17.04
N THR A 202 -9.14 -0.07 17.03
CA THR A 202 -7.96 -0.16 17.89
C THR A 202 -8.26 0.48 19.24
N THR A 203 -7.70 -0.07 20.31
CA THR A 203 -7.76 0.56 21.64
C THR A 203 -6.45 0.32 22.39
N ARG A 204 -6.05 1.31 23.18
CA ARG A 204 -4.88 1.26 24.06
C ARG A 204 -5.25 0.86 25.50
N LEU A 205 -6.54 0.77 25.79
CA LEU A 205 -7.04 0.40 27.11
C LEU A 205 -6.59 -1.02 27.45
N SER A 206 -6.16 -1.22 28.70
CA SER A 206 -5.79 -2.56 29.14
C SER A 206 -7.00 -3.48 29.15
N ARG A 207 -6.81 -4.75 28.79
CA ARG A 207 -7.87 -5.77 28.72
C ARG A 207 -8.72 -5.87 30.00
N ASN A 208 -8.11 -5.59 31.16
CA ASN A 208 -8.73 -5.71 32.47
C ASN A 208 -9.33 -4.39 32.98
N GLU A 209 -9.16 -3.30 32.22
CA GLU A 209 -9.72 -2.02 32.58
C GLU A 209 -11.16 -1.92 32.07
N PHE A 210 -12.05 -1.53 32.98
CA PHE A 210 -13.49 -1.27 32.80
C PHE A 210 -13.93 -0.52 31.51
N PRO A 211 -13.15 0.38 30.88
CA PRO A 211 -13.61 1.14 29.69
C PRO A 211 -13.84 0.34 28.40
N THR A 212 -13.48 -0.96 28.32
CA THR A 212 -13.82 -1.74 27.11
C THR A 212 -15.33 -2.02 26.99
N SER A 213 -16.05 -2.19 28.12
CA SER A 213 -17.49 -2.46 28.10
C SER A 213 -18.30 -1.24 27.65
N THR A 214 -17.90 -0.03 28.07
CA THR A 214 -18.56 1.24 27.69
C THR A 214 -18.38 1.55 26.20
N LEU A 215 -17.22 1.24 25.63
CA LEU A 215 -16.97 1.32 24.19
C LEU A 215 -17.89 0.34 23.43
N ILE A 216 -17.95 -0.92 23.84
CA ILE A 216 -18.80 -1.94 23.21
C ILE A 216 -20.28 -1.55 23.32
N GLU A 217 -20.72 -1.06 24.48
CA GLU A 217 -22.09 -0.57 24.68
C GLU A 217 -22.40 0.62 23.76
N SER A 218 -21.46 1.57 23.64
CA SER A 218 -21.60 2.73 22.75
C SER A 218 -21.71 2.31 21.28
N LEU A 219 -20.90 1.34 20.84
CA LEU A 219 -20.94 0.79 19.48
C LEU A 219 -22.24 0.02 19.21
N ASN A 220 -22.72 -0.76 20.19
CA ASN A 220 -24.02 -1.43 20.10
C ASN A 220 -25.18 -0.43 20.04
N ARG A 221 -25.13 0.63 20.85
CA ARG A 221 -26.12 1.71 20.82
C ARG A 221 -26.12 2.40 19.47
N LEU A 222 -24.94 2.72 18.92
CA LEU A 222 -24.81 3.30 17.59
C LEU A 222 -25.43 2.39 16.53
N LYS A 223 -25.13 1.08 16.60
CA LYS A 223 -25.69 0.08 15.70
C LYS A 223 -27.21 0.09 15.71
N ILE A 224 -27.84 0.10 16.89
CA ILE A 224 -29.29 0.09 17.04
C ILE A 224 -29.90 1.41 16.58
N GLN A 225 -29.38 2.55 17.05
CA GLN A 225 -29.94 3.87 16.77
C GLN A 225 -29.82 4.27 15.30
N ARG A 226 -28.77 3.81 14.61
CA ARG A 226 -28.50 4.16 13.20
C ARG A 226 -28.87 3.06 12.22
N GLY A 227 -29.47 1.95 12.70
CA GLY A 227 -29.91 0.86 11.84
C GLY A 227 -28.77 0.10 11.15
N LEU A 228 -27.59 0.03 11.75
CA LEU A 228 -26.40 -0.62 11.17
C LEU A 228 -26.45 -2.16 11.35
N ALA A 229 -27.54 -2.79 10.93
CA ALA A 229 -27.83 -4.20 11.23
C ALA A 229 -26.69 -5.17 10.84
N PHE A 230 -25.95 -4.84 9.78
CA PHE A 230 -24.85 -5.64 9.22
C PHE A 230 -23.44 -5.24 9.71
N LEU A 231 -23.34 -4.33 10.68
CA LEU A 231 -22.05 -3.93 11.27
C LEU A 231 -21.51 -5.03 12.17
N SER A 232 -20.31 -5.49 11.84
CA SER A 232 -19.47 -6.35 12.68
C SER A 232 -18.27 -5.54 13.17
N VAL A 233 -18.09 -5.46 14.49
CA VAL A 233 -16.97 -4.74 15.11
C VAL A 233 -16.01 -5.76 15.71
N HIS A 234 -14.73 -5.58 15.41
CA HIS A 234 -13.62 -6.35 15.95
C HIS A 234 -12.74 -5.39 16.75
N LEU A 235 -12.28 -5.81 17.92
CA LEU A 235 -11.47 -4.96 18.80
C LEU A 235 -10.03 -5.47 18.83
N LEU A 236 -9.08 -4.58 18.58
CA LEU A 236 -7.65 -4.87 18.65
C LEU A 236 -7.01 -4.06 19.78
N HIS A 237 -6.52 -4.74 20.81
CA HIS A 237 -5.77 -4.08 21.87
C HIS A 237 -4.32 -3.89 21.45
N ILE A 238 -3.85 -2.65 21.49
CA ILE A 238 -2.50 -2.24 21.10
C ILE A 238 -1.73 -1.87 22.35
N ASN A 239 -0.47 -2.30 22.42
CA ASN A 239 0.42 -1.93 23.52
C ASN A 239 0.71 -0.42 23.49
N THR A 240 0.49 0.26 24.61
CA THR A 240 0.81 1.68 24.82
C THR A 240 2.30 2.00 24.74
N GLY A 241 3.16 0.97 24.87
CA GLY A 241 4.61 1.10 24.97
C GLY A 241 5.25 1.88 23.83
N HIS A 242 5.36 1.32 22.61
CA HIS A 242 6.19 1.91 21.56
C HIS A 242 5.86 1.44 20.13
N ALA A 243 4.77 0.70 19.92
CA ALA A 243 4.51 0.10 18.61
C ALA A 243 3.68 1.04 17.72
N LEU A 244 4.35 1.69 16.77
CA LEU A 244 3.68 2.23 15.59
C LEU A 244 3.16 1.03 14.78
N TYR A 245 1.85 0.99 14.55
CA TYR A 245 1.21 0.01 13.67
C TYR A 245 1.00 0.63 12.30
N SER A 246 1.12 -0.18 11.26
CA SER A 246 0.79 0.23 9.91
C SER A 246 -0.73 0.22 9.72
N SER A 247 -1.30 1.29 9.17
CA SER A 247 -2.72 1.31 8.78
C SER A 247 -3.08 0.16 7.83
N ASN A 248 -2.12 -0.27 6.99
CA ASN A 248 -2.28 -1.42 6.10
C ASN A 248 -2.44 -2.74 6.88
N ALA A 249 -1.74 -2.91 8.01
CA ALA A 249 -1.89 -4.09 8.86
C ALA A 249 -3.31 -4.19 9.44
N LEU A 250 -3.88 -3.04 9.84
CA LEU A 250 -5.25 -2.95 10.35
C LEU A 250 -6.28 -3.29 9.27
N LEU A 251 -6.11 -2.75 8.06
CA LEU A 251 -6.97 -3.08 6.91
C LEU A 251 -6.87 -4.55 6.50
N ASN A 252 -5.66 -5.10 6.46
CA ASN A 252 -5.43 -6.52 6.21
C ASN A 252 -6.15 -7.38 7.27
N THR A 253 -6.13 -6.96 8.53
CA THR A 253 -6.83 -7.64 9.62
C THR A 253 -8.35 -7.53 9.46
N ALA A 254 -8.89 -6.36 9.12
CA ALA A 254 -10.31 -6.20 8.83
C ALA A 254 -10.76 -7.08 7.65
N ARG A 255 -9.96 -7.11 6.58
CA ARG A 255 -10.14 -8.02 5.44
C ARG A 255 -10.20 -9.48 5.88
N LEU A 256 -9.27 -9.91 6.72
CA LEU A 256 -9.18 -11.28 7.20
C LEU A 256 -10.41 -11.70 8.02
N LEU A 257 -11.01 -10.75 8.74
CA LEU A 257 -12.17 -10.94 9.60
C LEU A 257 -13.52 -10.76 8.87
N SER A 258 -13.48 -10.41 7.58
CA SER A 258 -14.68 -10.24 6.77
C SER A 258 -15.46 -11.54 6.57
N SER A 259 -16.79 -11.42 6.51
CA SER A 259 -17.71 -12.55 6.43
C SER A 259 -17.98 -13.04 5.00
N THR A 260 -17.62 -12.26 3.98
CA THR A 260 -17.94 -12.56 2.57
C THR A 260 -16.70 -12.91 1.76
N SER A 261 -16.89 -13.35 0.53
CA SER A 261 -15.79 -13.75 -0.38
C SER A 261 -15.10 -12.57 -1.06
N HIS A 262 -15.71 -11.39 -1.07
CA HIS A 262 -15.15 -10.17 -1.65
C HIS A 262 -15.16 -9.06 -0.62
N VAL A 263 -14.16 -8.20 -0.68
CA VAL A 263 -13.99 -7.11 0.28
C VAL A 263 -13.75 -5.80 -0.44
N LEU A 264 -14.44 -4.77 0.01
CA LEU A 264 -14.11 -3.40 -0.34
C LEU A 264 -13.23 -2.83 0.77
N LEU A 265 -11.93 -2.71 0.51
CA LEU A 265 -11.00 -2.07 1.43
C LEU A 265 -11.18 -0.56 1.34
N VAL A 266 -11.58 0.04 2.46
CA VAL A 266 -11.73 1.48 2.61
C VAL A 266 -10.70 1.91 3.64
N PRO A 267 -9.66 2.67 3.25
CA PRO A 267 -8.56 3.00 4.15
C PRO A 267 -8.96 3.84 5.36
N GLY A 268 -10.20 4.34 5.39
CA GLY A 268 -10.74 5.24 6.40
C GLY A 268 -10.49 6.70 6.04
N GLY A 269 -11.03 7.60 6.87
CA GLY A 269 -10.91 9.06 6.69
C GLY A 269 -12.24 9.72 6.31
N HIS A 270 -12.38 10.98 6.71
CA HIS A 270 -13.63 11.76 6.58
C HIS A 270 -13.98 12.16 5.13
N SER A 271 -13.04 12.02 4.20
CA SER A 271 -13.18 12.55 2.84
C SER A 271 -13.97 11.64 1.91
N PHE A 272 -14.10 10.34 2.22
CA PHE A 272 -14.85 9.42 1.37
C PHE A 272 -16.25 9.15 1.90
N VAL A 273 -17.25 9.75 1.23
CA VAL A 273 -18.67 9.48 1.45
C VAL A 273 -19.25 8.78 0.22
N PRO A 274 -19.77 7.55 0.34
CA PRO A 274 -20.40 6.88 -0.79
C PRO A 274 -21.64 7.65 -1.26
N SER A 275 -21.89 7.68 -2.57
CA SER A 275 -23.16 8.18 -3.10
C SER A 275 -24.30 7.17 -2.86
N ASN A 276 -25.54 7.62 -3.05
CA ASN A 276 -26.73 6.76 -2.92
C ASN A 276 -26.80 5.61 -3.92
N ARG A 277 -26.08 5.70 -5.04
CA ARG A 277 -26.00 4.63 -6.05
C ARG A 277 -24.76 3.76 -5.91
N PHE A 278 -23.87 4.10 -4.98
CA PHE A 278 -22.59 3.43 -4.79
C PHE A 278 -22.70 1.91 -4.70
N ARG A 279 -23.64 1.43 -3.89
CA ARG A 279 -23.89 0.00 -3.71
C ARG A 279 -24.40 -0.64 -4.99
N ASP A 280 -25.38 -0.03 -5.65
CA ASP A 280 -26.00 -0.58 -6.87
C ASP A 280 -24.98 -0.68 -8.01
N ASP A 281 -24.12 0.34 -8.15
CA ASP A 281 -23.04 0.38 -9.14
C ASP A 281 -22.04 -0.78 -8.91
N ILE A 282 -21.64 -1.01 -7.66
CA ILE A 282 -20.73 -2.10 -7.29
C ILE A 282 -21.39 -3.47 -7.46
N MET A 283 -22.65 -3.62 -7.05
CA MET A 283 -23.39 -4.88 -7.19
C MET A 283 -23.67 -5.21 -8.65
N MET A 284 -23.96 -4.22 -9.50
CA MET A 284 -24.08 -4.43 -10.94
C MET A 284 -22.76 -4.93 -11.52
N TRP A 285 -21.64 -4.33 -11.10
CA TRP A 285 -20.31 -4.77 -11.53
C TRP A 285 -19.94 -6.15 -10.99
N SER A 286 -20.45 -6.52 -9.81
CA SER A 286 -20.17 -7.81 -9.15
C SER A 286 -20.58 -9.06 -9.91
N ASN A 287 -21.50 -8.90 -10.85
CA ASN A 287 -21.92 -10.00 -11.72
C ASN A 287 -20.86 -10.32 -12.78
N ALA A 288 -19.91 -9.41 -13.03
CA ALA A 288 -18.72 -9.66 -13.82
C ALA A 288 -17.65 -10.28 -12.90
N SER A 289 -17.14 -11.45 -13.25
CA SER A 289 -16.22 -12.25 -12.42
C SER A 289 -15.07 -11.41 -11.83
N PHE A 290 -15.04 -11.29 -10.49
CA PHE A 290 -14.07 -10.55 -9.69
C PHE A 290 -12.68 -11.22 -9.58
N SER A 291 -12.12 -11.70 -10.68
CA SER A 291 -10.79 -12.32 -10.63
C SER A 291 -9.66 -11.30 -10.41
N THR A 292 -9.94 -10.02 -10.68
CA THR A 292 -8.98 -8.92 -10.75
C THR A 292 -9.28 -7.82 -9.73
N PRO A 293 -8.25 -7.23 -9.10
CA PRO A 293 -8.42 -6.06 -8.25
C PRO A 293 -9.04 -4.89 -8.98
N SER A 294 -9.92 -4.18 -8.29
CA SER A 294 -10.70 -3.10 -8.88
C SER A 294 -10.64 -1.86 -8.02
N VAL A 295 -10.38 -0.72 -8.64
CA VAL A 295 -10.42 0.58 -7.96
C VAL A 295 -11.70 1.30 -8.28
N LEU A 296 -12.21 2.00 -7.27
CA LEU A 296 -13.39 2.83 -7.42
C LEU A 296 -12.89 4.24 -7.74
N VAL A 297 -13.02 4.64 -9.00
CA VAL A 297 -12.57 5.95 -9.46
C VAL A 297 -13.65 6.63 -10.29
N ASN A 298 -13.77 7.95 -10.13
CA ASN A 298 -14.68 8.75 -10.97
C ASN A 298 -14.08 9.05 -12.35
N SER A 299 -12.77 8.85 -12.53
CA SER A 299 -12.08 9.15 -13.79
C SER A 299 -12.39 8.12 -14.88
N THR A 300 -12.46 8.59 -16.13
CA THR A 300 -12.53 7.72 -17.31
C THR A 300 -11.24 6.97 -17.57
N SER A 301 -10.13 7.40 -16.96
CA SER A 301 -8.79 6.85 -17.12
C SER A 301 -8.36 6.11 -15.86
N LEU A 302 -8.14 4.80 -15.98
CA LEU A 302 -7.54 3.94 -14.94
C LEU A 302 -6.02 4.00 -15.03
N LYS A 303 -5.45 5.16 -14.68
CA LYS A 303 -4.00 5.35 -14.65
C LYS A 303 -3.57 5.69 -13.23
N TYR A 304 -2.52 5.03 -12.79
CA TYR A 304 -1.81 5.41 -11.57
C TYR A 304 -1.04 6.73 -11.83
N PRO A 305 -0.93 7.65 -10.85
CA PRO A 305 -1.48 7.57 -9.49
C PRO A 305 -3.01 7.72 -9.44
N PHE A 306 -3.64 6.93 -8.56
CA PHE A 306 -5.06 7.08 -8.26
C PHE A 306 -5.28 8.24 -7.28
N PRO A 307 -6.50 8.80 -7.19
CA PRO A 307 -6.83 9.75 -6.14
C PRO A 307 -6.53 9.18 -4.75
N ARG A 308 -6.14 10.05 -3.81
CA ARG A 308 -5.84 9.63 -2.43
C ARG A 308 -7.05 8.91 -1.81
N LEU A 309 -6.78 7.91 -0.98
CA LEU A 309 -7.80 7.13 -0.26
C LEU A 309 -8.81 6.39 -1.18
N THR A 310 -8.48 6.19 -2.46
CA THR A 310 -9.31 5.43 -3.41
C THR A 310 -9.61 4.03 -2.88
N PRO A 311 -10.88 3.62 -2.70
CA PRO A 311 -11.23 2.28 -2.25
C PRO A 311 -10.80 1.19 -3.23
N LEU A 312 -10.47 0.02 -2.68
CA LEU A 312 -9.99 -1.14 -3.44
C LEU A 312 -10.91 -2.34 -3.21
N LEU A 313 -11.56 -2.82 -4.27
CA LEU A 313 -12.37 -4.03 -4.27
C LEU A 313 -11.53 -5.23 -4.73
N ILE A 314 -11.47 -6.26 -3.90
CA ILE A 314 -10.70 -7.49 -4.16
C ILE A 314 -11.41 -8.72 -3.59
N PRO A 315 -11.10 -9.93 -4.08
CA PRO A 315 -11.42 -11.16 -3.36
C PRO A 315 -10.80 -11.14 -1.96
N ARG A 316 -11.53 -11.63 -0.95
CA ARG A 316 -11.01 -11.75 0.42
C ARG A 316 -9.74 -12.58 0.44
N ASP A 317 -9.71 -13.66 -0.32
CA ASP A 317 -8.61 -14.63 -0.35
C ASP A 317 -7.59 -14.35 -1.48
N PHE A 318 -7.61 -13.12 -2.05
CA PHE A 318 -6.62 -12.68 -3.04
C PHE A 318 -5.18 -12.77 -2.50
N ASP A 319 -4.23 -13.13 -3.34
CA ASP A 319 -2.85 -13.47 -2.94
C ASP A 319 -2.01 -12.26 -2.52
N LEU A 320 -2.36 -11.07 -3.01
CA LEU A 320 -1.72 -9.82 -2.63
C LEU A 320 -2.31 -9.22 -1.35
N TRP A 321 -1.42 -8.72 -0.51
CA TRP A 321 -1.74 -8.00 0.73
C TRP A 321 -1.14 -6.60 0.68
N CYS A 322 -1.74 -5.65 1.41
CA CYS A 322 -1.12 -4.34 1.56
C CYS A 322 0.19 -4.50 2.34
N PRO A 323 1.34 -4.03 1.80
CA PRO A 323 2.60 -4.18 2.48
C PRO A 323 2.65 -3.33 3.76
N GLU A 324 3.20 -3.91 4.81
CA GLU A 324 3.47 -3.27 6.09
C GLU A 324 4.92 -2.79 6.10
N ARG A 325 5.26 -1.86 5.19
CA ARG A 325 6.65 -1.36 5.16
C ARG A 325 6.94 -0.51 6.39
N PHE A 326 8.20 -0.56 6.81
CA PHE A 326 8.80 0.07 7.99
C PHE A 326 8.80 1.59 8.01
N LEU A 327 7.99 2.22 7.18
CA LEU A 327 7.98 3.66 7.13
C LEU A 327 7.16 4.14 8.32
N TYR A 328 7.80 4.98 9.14
CA TYR A 328 7.20 5.80 10.18
C TYR A 328 6.20 6.83 9.61
N LEU A 329 5.54 6.51 8.50
CA LEU A 329 4.50 7.33 7.91
C LEU A 329 3.33 7.28 8.88
N THR A 330 3.15 8.40 9.58
CA THR A 330 2.02 8.64 10.46
C THR A 330 0.74 8.91 9.66
N ASP A 331 0.86 9.19 8.36
CA ASP A 331 -0.28 9.51 7.51
C ASP A 331 -0.91 8.26 6.87
N ARG A 332 -2.22 8.13 7.13
CA ARG A 332 -3.12 7.11 6.59
C ARG A 332 -3.15 7.15 5.06
N SER A 333 -3.13 8.34 4.45
CA SER A 333 -3.22 8.50 2.99
C SER A 333 -1.96 8.01 2.27
N SER A 334 -0.79 8.42 2.76
CA SER A 334 0.52 8.00 2.23
C SER A 334 0.73 6.48 2.32
N THR A 335 0.33 5.88 3.44
CA THR A 335 0.41 4.42 3.65
C THR A 335 -0.50 3.65 2.68
N TRP A 336 -1.67 4.22 2.38
CA TRP A 336 -2.62 3.64 1.43
C TRP A 336 -2.15 3.77 -0.03
N ASP A 337 -1.58 4.91 -0.40
CA ASP A 337 -1.04 5.13 -1.74
C ASP A 337 0.10 4.13 -2.07
N GLU A 338 0.92 3.78 -1.06
CA GLU A 338 1.91 2.69 -1.20
C GLU A 338 1.23 1.32 -1.41
N CYS A 339 0.11 1.04 -0.72
CA CYS A 339 -0.63 -0.19 -0.95
C CYS A 339 -1.17 -0.24 -2.39
N LEU A 340 -1.85 0.83 -2.85
CA LEU A 340 -2.38 0.88 -4.22
C LEU A 340 -1.29 0.77 -5.27
N TRP A 341 -0.16 1.44 -5.07
CA TRP A 341 1.03 1.29 -5.92
C TRP A 341 1.54 -0.15 -5.96
N HIS A 342 1.58 -0.83 -4.81
CA HIS A 342 2.01 -2.23 -4.73
C HIS A 342 1.09 -3.15 -5.53
N PHE A 343 -0.22 -3.02 -5.36
CA PHE A 343 -1.17 -3.79 -6.16
C PHE A 343 -1.03 -3.45 -7.65
N TRP A 344 -0.92 -2.17 -8.02
CA TRP A 344 -0.71 -1.73 -9.41
C TRP A 344 0.51 -2.38 -10.05
N LEU A 345 1.65 -2.40 -9.36
CA LEU A 345 2.85 -3.07 -9.86
C LEU A 345 2.67 -4.58 -10.00
N ARG A 346 2.06 -5.22 -9.00
CA ARG A 346 1.94 -6.69 -8.94
C ARG A 346 0.91 -7.24 -9.93
N THR A 347 -0.09 -6.44 -10.31
CA THR A 347 -1.03 -6.80 -11.36
C THR A 347 -0.60 -6.33 -12.75
N GLU A 348 0.63 -5.79 -12.90
CA GLU A 348 1.12 -5.21 -14.16
C GLU A 348 0.20 -4.10 -14.70
N GLY A 349 -0.45 -3.36 -13.81
CA GLY A 349 -1.44 -2.34 -14.14
C GLY A 349 -2.80 -2.86 -14.56
N LYS A 350 -3.07 -4.18 -14.46
CA LYS A 350 -4.39 -4.77 -14.70
C LYS A 350 -5.28 -4.50 -13.51
N PHE A 351 -6.02 -3.40 -13.60
CA PHE A 351 -7.06 -2.99 -12.67
C PHE A 351 -8.35 -2.81 -13.43
N ASP A 352 -9.44 -3.28 -12.84
CA ASP A 352 -10.74 -2.87 -13.30
C ASP A 352 -11.16 -1.57 -12.63
N GLY A 353 -11.87 -0.75 -13.38
CA GLY A 353 -12.40 0.53 -12.92
C GLY A 353 -13.88 0.43 -12.69
N ILE A 354 -14.29 0.57 -11.44
CA ILE A 354 -15.69 0.72 -11.11
C ILE A 354 -15.97 2.22 -11.13
N ARG A 355 -16.70 2.64 -12.18
CA ARG A 355 -17.23 4.00 -12.27
C ARG A 355 -18.39 4.11 -11.29
N SER A 356 -18.06 4.39 -10.05
CA SER A 356 -19.03 4.82 -9.06
C SER A 356 -19.05 6.34 -9.06
N ALA A 357 -20.23 6.93 -8.87
CA ALA A 357 -20.35 8.34 -8.55
C ALA A 357 -19.70 8.59 -7.17
N ILE A 358 -18.38 8.77 -7.15
CA ILE A 358 -17.66 9.24 -5.97
C ILE A 358 -17.84 10.76 -5.96
N PRO A 359 -18.28 11.36 -4.85
CA PRO A 359 -18.41 12.81 -4.75
C PRO A 359 -17.10 13.48 -5.17
N SER A 360 -17.17 14.43 -6.08
CA SER A 360 -16.03 15.15 -6.66
C SER A 360 -15.22 15.95 -5.64
N GLN A 361 -15.66 16.04 -4.38
CA GLN A 361 -14.99 16.78 -3.32
C GLN A 361 -13.58 16.27 -2.98
N ILE A 362 -13.19 15.06 -3.42
CA ILE A 362 -11.83 14.52 -3.21
C ILE A 362 -10.83 15.05 -4.26
N LEU A 363 -11.28 15.65 -5.37
CA LEU A 363 -10.43 15.83 -6.56
C LEU A 363 -9.62 17.13 -6.64
N ASP A 364 -9.93 18.19 -5.88
CA ASP A 364 -9.43 19.54 -6.23
C ASP A 364 -8.70 20.34 -5.14
N GLU A 365 -8.45 19.80 -3.93
CA GLU A 365 -7.87 20.63 -2.87
C GLU A 365 -6.33 20.83 -2.93
N ASP A 366 -5.61 20.11 -3.81
CA ASP A 366 -4.13 20.08 -3.81
C ASP A 366 -3.47 20.62 -5.10
N LEU A 367 -4.26 21.23 -6.01
CA LEU A 367 -3.75 21.75 -7.30
C LEU A 367 -4.09 23.21 -7.59
N THR A 368 -4.55 23.98 -6.60
CA THR A 368 -4.52 25.44 -6.73
C THR A 368 -3.07 25.91 -6.55
N PRO A 369 -2.44 26.54 -7.56
CA PRO A 369 -1.12 27.12 -7.39
C PRO A 369 -1.27 28.33 -6.47
N SER A 370 -1.02 28.16 -5.17
CA SER A 370 -1.15 29.24 -4.18
C SER A 370 -0.08 30.33 -4.28
N ASP A 371 0.95 30.13 -5.10
CA ASP A 371 2.07 31.06 -5.21
C ASP A 371 2.23 31.56 -6.65
N ALA A 372 1.20 32.22 -7.18
CA ALA A 372 1.44 33.28 -8.17
C ALA A 372 1.87 34.52 -7.37
N GLU A 373 3.14 34.53 -6.98
CA GLU A 373 3.83 35.70 -6.46
C GLU A 373 3.70 36.81 -7.50
N VAL A 374 2.83 37.78 -7.21
CA VAL A 374 2.68 39.01 -7.96
C VAL A 374 4.00 39.77 -7.80
N CYS A 375 4.88 39.68 -8.81
CA CYS A 375 5.96 40.63 -8.95
C CYS A 375 5.35 42.00 -9.25
N ASP A 376 5.07 42.77 -8.20
CA ASP A 376 4.81 44.20 -8.32
C ASP A 376 6.10 44.88 -8.78
N THR A 377 6.12 45.28 -10.05
CA THR A 377 7.04 46.31 -10.55
C THR A 377 6.43 47.68 -10.28
N ALA A 378 6.97 48.42 -9.31
CA ALA A 378 6.97 49.88 -9.28
C ALA A 378 8.12 50.40 -8.39
#